data_AF-A0A7I8VQ75-F1
#
_entry.id   AF-A0A7I8VQ75-F1
#
_cell.length_a   1.000
_cell.length_b   1.000
_cell.length_c   1.000
_cell.angle_alpha   90.00
_cell.angle_beta   90.00
_cell.angle_gamma   90.00
#
_symmetry.space_group_name_H-M   'P 1'
#
loop_
_entity.id
_entity.type
_entity.pdbx_description
1 polymer ?
#
loop_
_entity_poly.entity_id
_entity_poly.type
_entity_poly.pdbx_seq_one_letter_code
_entity_poly.pdbx_strand_id
1 'polypeptide(L)'
;MAASFCGCLRLFMSGGITTNKLPNREQSGVKLDPSHSGQDVVIVKNGRRICGSGAALSNAPIVQNKAYFEVKIQSSGSWAIGLATRKCNINKLPLGEDAESWVLRNDGAIFHKNEQSATLTGAVEEGDILGFTFDHVDFNIYLNGRPTGCSVHGIRGTTFPIFYVDDGAIMDIQFVNFFHEPPEGYERIMIEQSLL
;
A
#
# COMPACT_ATOMS: atom_id res chain seq x y z
N MET A 1 -58.85 -14.83 33.52
CA MET A 1 -60.12 -14.85 32.76
C MET A 1 -60.06 -13.78 31.69
N ALA A 2 -60.37 -14.18 30.44
CA ALA A 2 -60.81 -13.43 29.26
C ALA A 2 -60.18 -12.03 28.98
N ALA A 3 -59.36 -11.87 27.94
CA ALA A 3 -59.71 -11.71 26.51
C ALA A 3 -60.39 -10.36 26.19
N SER A 4 -59.80 -9.57 25.29
CA SER A 4 -60.27 -9.52 23.89
C SER A 4 -59.50 -8.49 23.05
N PHE A 5 -59.53 -8.76 21.75
CA PHE A 5 -58.80 -8.20 20.60
C PHE A 5 -59.51 -6.99 19.95
N CYS A 6 -58.82 -6.39 18.98
CA CYS A 6 -59.33 -5.62 17.81
C CYS A 6 -59.62 -4.12 18.06
N GLY A 7 -59.22 -3.13 17.26
CA GLY A 7 -58.57 -3.07 15.94
C GLY A 7 -58.60 -1.61 15.43
N CYS A 8 -58.02 -1.36 14.24
CA CYS A 8 -58.10 -0.14 13.40
C CYS A 8 -57.04 0.98 13.55
N LEU A 9 -55.89 0.74 12.90
CA LEU A 9 -55.41 1.46 11.70
C LEU A 9 -55.90 2.92 11.45
N ARG A 10 -55.04 3.93 11.67
CA ARG A 10 -54.78 5.16 10.85
C ARG A 10 -53.45 5.79 11.36
N LEU A 11 -52.28 5.62 10.73
CA LEU A 11 -51.69 6.34 9.58
C LEU A 11 -51.70 7.89 9.68
N PHE A 12 -50.45 8.43 9.67
CA PHE A 12 -49.98 9.80 9.35
C PHE A 12 -50.23 10.90 10.41
N MET A 13 -49.33 11.83 10.74
CA MET A 13 -47.96 12.21 10.38
C MET A 13 -47.51 13.19 11.49
N SER A 14 -46.28 13.09 12.01
CA SER A 14 -45.57 14.30 12.47
C SER A 14 -44.08 14.09 12.26
N GLY A 15 -43.56 14.77 11.24
CA GLY A 15 -42.19 14.66 10.76
C GLY A 15 -41.21 15.35 11.71
N GLY A 16 -40.36 14.57 12.35
CA GLY A 16 -39.04 15.02 12.79
C GLY A 16 -38.05 14.77 11.67
N ILE A 17 -37.53 15.85 11.07
CA ILE A 17 -36.41 15.77 10.12
C ILE A 17 -35.17 15.41 10.94
N THR A 18 -34.86 14.12 11.04
CA THR A 18 -33.52 13.68 11.38
C THR A 18 -32.65 13.85 10.14
N THR A 19 -31.75 14.81 10.17
CA THR A 19 -30.64 14.84 9.21
C THR A 19 -29.76 13.62 9.51
N ASN A 20 -30.08 12.49 8.89
CA ASN A 20 -29.12 11.41 8.71
C ASN A 20 -27.97 12.00 7.90
N LYS A 21 -26.93 12.51 8.58
CA LYS A 21 -25.61 12.58 7.99
C LYS A 21 -25.31 11.14 7.58
N LEU A 22 -25.39 10.86 6.28
CA LEU A 22 -24.86 9.65 5.70
C LEU A 22 -23.48 9.41 6.35
N PRO A 23 -23.18 8.20 6.85
CA PRO A 23 -21.82 7.91 7.28
C PRO A 23 -20.93 8.29 6.11
N ASN A 24 -20.03 9.24 6.37
CA ASN A 24 -19.04 9.70 5.41
C ASN A 24 -18.43 8.42 4.83
N ARG A 25 -18.71 8.11 3.56
CA ARG A 25 -17.96 7.09 2.84
C ARG A 25 -16.54 7.62 2.96
N GLU A 26 -15.74 7.10 3.89
CA GLU A 26 -14.29 7.26 3.84
C GLU A 26 -13.97 6.89 2.40
N GLN A 27 -13.63 7.89 1.58
CA GLN A 27 -13.22 7.65 0.21
C GLN A 27 -12.12 6.62 0.34
N SER A 28 -12.39 5.40 -0.14
CA SER A 28 -11.52 4.26 0.09
C SER A 28 -10.17 4.64 -0.47
N GLY A 29 -9.23 5.01 0.40
CA GLY A 29 -7.90 5.43 0.00
C GLY A 29 -7.10 4.24 -0.51
N VAL A 30 -5.94 4.53 -1.09
CA VAL A 30 -4.96 3.49 -1.38
C VAL A 30 -4.51 2.87 -0.07
N LYS A 31 -4.49 1.54 -0.03
CA LYS A 31 -4.12 0.72 1.13
C LYS A 31 -3.59 -0.63 0.68
N LEU A 32 -3.03 -1.40 1.60
CA LEU A 32 -2.72 -2.81 1.39
C LEU A 32 -4.00 -3.59 1.05
N ASP A 33 -3.93 -4.47 0.06
CA ASP A 33 -5.05 -5.26 -0.45
C ASP A 33 -5.05 -6.66 0.17
N PRO A 34 -5.98 -6.98 1.10
CA PRO A 34 -6.05 -8.32 1.70
C PRO A 34 -6.46 -9.41 0.70
N SER A 35 -7.01 -9.06 -0.47
CA SER A 35 -7.33 -10.04 -1.52
C SER A 35 -6.10 -10.42 -2.35
N HIS A 36 -5.02 -9.64 -2.25
CA HIS A 36 -3.74 -9.87 -2.93
C HIS A 36 -2.60 -9.88 -1.89
N SER A 37 -2.79 -10.65 -0.81
CA SER A 37 -1.81 -10.88 0.24
C SER A 37 -1.54 -12.36 0.45
N GLY A 38 -0.32 -12.71 0.86
CA GLY A 38 0.05 -14.06 1.29
C GLY A 38 -0.78 -14.53 2.48
N GLN A 39 -0.89 -15.84 2.64
CA GLN A 39 -1.77 -16.46 3.64
C GLN A 39 -1.41 -16.08 5.09
N ASP A 40 -0.12 -15.96 5.38
CA ASP A 40 0.40 -15.65 6.73
C ASP A 40 0.72 -14.16 6.91
N VAL A 41 0.26 -13.32 5.99
CA VAL A 41 0.37 -11.86 6.09
C VAL A 41 -0.73 -11.31 6.97
N VAL A 42 -0.35 -10.47 7.92
CA VAL A 42 -1.26 -9.77 8.82
C VAL A 42 -1.30 -8.30 8.45
N ILE A 43 -2.48 -7.82 8.05
CA ILE A 43 -2.73 -6.43 7.67
C ILE A 43 -3.58 -5.75 8.74
N VAL A 44 -3.06 -4.67 9.35
CA VAL A 44 -3.75 -3.92 10.41
C VAL A 44 -3.70 -2.41 10.16
N LYS A 45 -4.15 -1.59 11.13
CA LYS A 45 -4.22 -0.12 11.05
C LYS A 45 -4.98 0.42 9.83
N ASN A 46 -6.11 -0.21 9.48
CA ASN A 46 -6.92 0.11 8.31
C ASN A 46 -6.16 -0.05 6.98
N GLY A 47 -5.42 -1.16 6.83
CA GLY A 47 -4.68 -1.45 5.60
C GLY A 47 -3.37 -0.69 5.46
N ARG A 48 -2.80 -0.20 6.56
CA ARG A 48 -1.58 0.63 6.56
C ARG A 48 -0.40 0.02 7.30
N ARG A 49 -0.59 -1.14 7.94
CA ARG A 49 0.50 -1.89 8.57
C ARG A 49 0.50 -3.30 8.05
N ILE A 50 1.68 -3.81 7.73
CA ILE A 50 1.93 -5.20 7.35
C ILE A 50 2.93 -5.83 8.34
N CYS A 51 2.65 -7.05 8.77
CA CYS A 51 3.52 -7.93 9.55
C CYS A 51 3.16 -9.40 9.27
N GLY A 52 3.82 -10.36 9.93
CA GLY A 52 3.64 -11.79 9.65
C GLY A 52 4.69 -12.30 8.66
N SER A 53 4.32 -13.21 7.77
CA SER A 53 5.20 -13.79 6.76
C SER A 53 4.54 -13.79 5.38
N GLY A 54 5.15 -13.12 4.41
CA GLY A 54 4.67 -13.03 3.03
C GLY A 54 4.56 -11.62 2.49
N ALA A 55 4.00 -11.49 1.28
CA ALA A 55 3.87 -10.22 0.58
C ALA A 55 2.42 -9.80 0.36
N ALA A 56 2.20 -8.49 0.21
CA ALA A 56 0.91 -7.92 -0.18
C ALA A 56 1.08 -6.77 -1.18
N LEU A 57 0.18 -6.72 -2.16
CA LEU A 57 0.03 -5.58 -3.06
C LEU A 57 -0.83 -4.49 -2.43
N SER A 58 -0.71 -3.27 -2.95
CA SER A 58 -1.74 -2.24 -2.74
C SER A 58 -3.00 -2.51 -3.56
N ASN A 59 -4.12 -1.91 -3.16
CA ASN A 59 -5.43 -2.07 -3.82
C ASN A 59 -5.61 -1.24 -5.10
N ALA A 60 -4.67 -0.36 -5.43
CA ALA A 60 -4.74 0.51 -6.60
C ALA A 60 -3.40 0.52 -7.36
N PRO A 61 -3.43 0.41 -8.70
CA PRO A 61 -2.22 0.56 -9.49
C PRO A 61 -1.77 2.02 -9.53
N ILE A 62 -0.50 2.23 -9.90
CA ILE A 62 -0.01 3.56 -10.25
C ILE A 62 -0.40 3.84 -11.70
N VAL A 63 -1.48 4.60 -11.91
CA VAL A 63 -1.97 4.99 -13.25
C VAL A 63 -1.53 6.40 -13.63
N GLN A 64 -1.41 7.28 -12.64
CA GLN A 64 -0.98 8.67 -12.79
C GLN A 64 0.48 8.79 -13.28
N ASN A 65 0.81 9.94 -13.87
CA ASN A 65 2.15 10.19 -14.43
C ASN A 65 3.28 10.20 -13.40
N LYS A 66 3.00 10.61 -12.16
CA LYS A 66 3.98 10.73 -11.08
C LYS A 66 3.33 10.34 -9.76
N ALA A 67 3.88 9.34 -9.09
CA ALA A 67 3.37 8.82 -7.84
C ALA A 67 4.43 8.76 -6.76
N TYR A 68 4.00 8.99 -5.51
CA TYR A 68 4.80 8.91 -4.32
C TYR A 68 4.10 8.11 -3.23
N PHE A 69 4.88 7.29 -2.52
CA PHE A 69 4.48 6.61 -1.29
C PHE A 69 5.67 6.45 -0.35
N GLU A 70 5.40 6.25 0.94
CA GLU A 70 6.43 6.01 1.95
C GLU A 70 6.17 4.74 2.75
N VAL A 71 7.24 4.21 3.32
CA VAL A 71 7.22 3.10 4.25
C VAL A 71 8.11 3.44 5.43
N LYS A 72 7.55 3.38 6.64
CA LYS A 72 8.30 3.46 7.88
C LYS A 72 8.62 2.07 8.39
N ILE A 73 9.90 1.78 8.61
CA ILE A 73 10.36 0.54 9.22
C ILE A 73 10.07 0.62 10.73
N GLN A 74 9.12 -0.18 11.21
CA GLN A 74 8.71 -0.16 12.62
C GLN A 74 9.51 -1.15 13.46
N SER A 75 9.79 -2.31 12.86
CA SER A 75 10.66 -3.35 13.38
C SER A 75 11.38 -3.93 12.18
N SER A 76 12.69 -4.08 12.28
CA SER A 76 13.49 -4.69 11.25
C SER A 76 13.30 -6.22 11.30
N GLY A 77 13.90 -6.90 10.34
CA GLY A 77 13.69 -8.31 10.03
C GLY A 77 13.97 -8.52 8.55
N SER A 78 13.28 -9.48 7.94
CA SER A 78 13.34 -9.70 6.49
C SER A 78 12.20 -8.93 5.82
N TRP A 79 12.51 -8.05 4.87
CA TRP A 79 11.50 -7.27 4.18
C TRP A 79 11.96 -6.88 2.78
N ALA A 80 10.99 -6.58 1.92
CA ALA A 80 11.23 -6.02 0.60
C ALA A 80 10.11 -5.05 0.22
N ILE A 81 10.46 -3.98 -0.47
CA ILE A 81 9.53 -2.91 -0.87
C ILE A 81 9.80 -2.56 -2.32
N GLY A 82 8.76 -2.39 -3.12
CA GLY A 82 8.94 -1.91 -4.47
C GLY A 82 7.67 -1.88 -5.29
N LEU A 83 7.80 -2.25 -6.56
CA LEU A 83 6.70 -2.35 -7.50
C LEU A 83 6.57 -3.77 -8.04
N ALA A 84 5.34 -4.20 -8.31
CA ALA A 84 5.08 -5.44 -9.00
C ALA A 84 3.83 -5.35 -9.87
N THR A 85 3.72 -6.23 -10.87
CA THR A 85 2.47 -6.42 -11.62
C THR A 85 1.55 -7.39 -10.85
N ARG A 86 0.26 -7.45 -11.23
CA ARG A 86 -0.67 -8.46 -10.68
C ARG A 86 -0.28 -9.92 -10.97
N LYS A 87 0.66 -10.17 -11.87
CA LYS A 87 1.13 -11.52 -12.20
C LYS A 87 2.24 -12.01 -11.25
N CYS A 88 2.81 -11.12 -10.44
CA CYS A 88 3.82 -11.51 -9.47
C CYS A 88 3.24 -12.56 -8.50
N ASN A 89 3.99 -13.65 -8.31
CA ASN A 89 3.59 -14.68 -7.37
C ASN A 89 4.01 -14.28 -5.96
N ILE A 90 3.07 -13.67 -5.22
CA ILE A 90 3.29 -13.17 -3.85
C ILE A 90 3.69 -14.25 -2.83
N ASN A 91 3.51 -15.53 -3.16
CA ASN A 91 3.90 -16.67 -2.31
C ASN A 91 5.29 -17.22 -2.66
N LYS A 92 5.92 -16.75 -3.75
CA LYS A 92 7.29 -17.14 -4.11
C LYS A 92 8.25 -16.06 -3.63
N LEU A 93 9.00 -16.38 -2.60
CA LEU A 93 9.96 -15.50 -1.96
C LEU A 93 11.39 -16.01 -2.21
N PRO A 94 12.40 -15.12 -2.21
CA PRO A 94 12.29 -13.67 -2.05
C PRO A 94 11.74 -12.96 -3.30
N LEU A 95 11.10 -11.80 -3.10
CA LEU A 95 10.63 -10.95 -4.20
C LEU A 95 11.80 -10.43 -5.05
N GLY A 96 11.57 -10.12 -6.33
CA GLY A 96 12.61 -9.64 -7.26
C GLY A 96 13.35 -10.76 -7.99
N GLU A 97 12.99 -12.03 -7.78
CA GLU A 97 13.51 -13.17 -8.56
C GLU A 97 12.78 -13.38 -9.89
N ASP A 98 11.59 -12.81 -10.05
CA ASP A 98 10.77 -12.94 -11.24
C ASP A 98 10.83 -11.70 -12.14
N ALA A 99 10.16 -11.77 -13.29
CA ALA A 99 10.05 -10.66 -14.24
C ALA A 99 8.92 -9.67 -13.87
N GLU A 100 8.19 -9.93 -12.80
CA GLU A 100 6.96 -9.22 -12.44
C GLU A 100 7.15 -8.33 -11.20
N SER A 101 8.33 -8.33 -10.58
CA SER A 101 8.67 -7.55 -9.38
C SER A 101 10.03 -6.85 -9.49
N TRP A 102 10.08 -5.63 -8.94
CA TRP A 102 11.26 -4.78 -8.80
C TRP A 102 11.29 -4.26 -7.37
N VAL A 103 12.21 -4.77 -6.54
CA VAL A 103 12.16 -4.53 -5.09
C VAL A 103 13.51 -4.17 -4.51
N LEU A 104 13.51 -3.24 -3.56
CA LEU A 104 14.55 -3.04 -2.57
C LEU A 104 14.36 -4.06 -1.45
N ARG A 105 15.39 -4.83 -1.11
CA ARG A 105 15.40 -5.76 0.02
C ARG A 105 16.05 -5.13 1.25
N ASN A 106 15.89 -5.78 2.40
CA ASN A 106 16.37 -5.31 3.71
C ASN A 106 17.90 -5.18 3.81
N ASP A 107 18.66 -5.84 2.95
CA ASP A 107 20.11 -5.70 2.83
C ASP A 107 20.54 -4.46 2.02
N GLY A 108 19.57 -3.67 1.54
CA GLY A 108 19.80 -2.49 0.72
C GLY A 108 19.97 -2.78 -0.77
N ALA A 109 19.98 -4.05 -1.19
CA ALA A 109 20.12 -4.42 -2.59
C ALA A 109 18.78 -4.37 -3.33
N ILE A 110 18.84 -3.94 -4.59
CA ILE A 110 17.67 -3.85 -5.47
C ILE A 110 17.71 -5.00 -6.46
N PHE A 111 16.62 -5.77 -6.52
CA PHE A 111 16.51 -6.98 -7.33
C PHE A 111 15.35 -6.91 -8.34
N HIS A 112 15.62 -7.44 -9.54
CA HIS A 112 14.66 -7.78 -10.58
C HIS A 112 15.20 -8.95 -11.39
N LYS A 113 14.37 -9.97 -11.72
CA LYS A 113 14.81 -11.18 -12.44
C LYS A 113 16.01 -11.89 -11.82
N ASN A 114 16.12 -11.85 -10.50
CA ASN A 114 17.25 -12.39 -9.75
C ASN A 114 18.60 -11.73 -10.09
N GLU A 115 18.57 -10.52 -10.66
CA GLU A 115 19.74 -9.69 -10.92
C GLU A 115 19.72 -8.48 -9.99
N GLN A 116 20.85 -8.21 -9.35
CA GLN A 116 21.03 -7.04 -8.51
C GLN A 116 21.41 -5.84 -9.38
N SER A 117 20.59 -4.80 -9.39
CA SER A 117 20.82 -3.60 -10.22
C SER A 117 21.59 -2.49 -9.50
N ALA A 118 21.37 -2.34 -8.20
CA ALA A 118 22.03 -1.34 -7.36
C ALA A 118 21.95 -1.73 -5.88
N THR A 119 22.66 -0.99 -5.04
CA THR A 119 22.65 -1.15 -3.58
C THR A 119 22.67 0.22 -2.91
N LEU A 120 21.84 0.40 -1.88
CA LEU A 120 21.83 1.60 -1.07
C LEU A 120 23.18 1.81 -0.37
N THR A 121 23.57 3.07 -0.19
CA THR A 121 24.73 3.40 0.63
C THR A 121 24.30 3.51 2.09
N GLY A 122 24.73 2.56 2.91
CA GLY A 122 24.35 2.48 4.33
C GLY A 122 23.19 1.51 4.57
N ALA A 123 22.99 1.14 5.84
CA ALA A 123 21.90 0.26 6.26
C ALA A 123 20.62 1.07 6.48
N VAL A 124 19.48 0.43 6.23
CA VAL A 124 18.17 0.94 6.63
C VAL A 124 17.86 0.40 8.02
N GLU A 125 17.64 1.28 8.98
CA GLU A 125 17.44 0.95 10.39
C GLU A 125 15.98 1.04 10.83
N GLU A 126 15.69 0.55 12.03
CA GLU A 126 14.38 0.73 12.65
C GLU A 126 14.10 2.21 12.90
N GLY A 127 12.89 2.65 12.53
CA GLY A 127 12.47 4.04 12.61
C GLY A 127 12.67 4.82 11.32
N ASP A 128 13.53 4.34 10.40
CA ASP A 128 13.75 4.98 9.11
C ASP A 128 12.50 4.99 8.23
N ILE A 129 12.44 6.00 7.37
CA ILE A 129 11.38 6.22 6.40
C ILE A 129 11.97 6.10 5.00
N LEU A 130 11.53 5.09 4.27
CA LEU A 130 11.83 4.92 2.85
C LEU A 130 10.73 5.60 2.04
N GLY A 131 11.12 6.54 1.18
CA GLY A 131 10.24 7.17 0.19
C GLY A 131 10.48 6.62 -1.20
N PHE A 132 9.43 6.50 -2.00
CA PHE A 132 9.50 5.94 -3.33
C PHE A 132 8.75 6.81 -4.33
N THR A 133 9.41 7.18 -5.42
CA THR A 133 8.77 7.87 -6.54
C THR A 133 8.74 6.98 -7.77
N PHE A 134 7.65 7.01 -8.53
CA PHE A 134 7.56 6.36 -9.82
C PHE A 134 6.87 7.25 -10.85
N ASP A 135 7.44 7.36 -12.05
CA ASP A 135 6.90 8.15 -13.15
C ASP A 135 6.75 7.40 -14.48
N HIS A 136 6.68 6.06 -14.43
CA HIS A 136 6.69 5.15 -15.58
C HIS A 136 8.01 5.06 -16.35
N VAL A 137 9.01 5.87 -15.99
CA VAL A 137 10.37 5.80 -16.53
C VAL A 137 11.32 5.33 -15.43
N ASP A 138 11.29 6.03 -14.30
CA ASP A 138 12.22 5.89 -13.20
C ASP A 138 11.49 5.57 -11.89
N PHE A 139 12.01 4.58 -11.17
CA PHE A 139 11.61 4.26 -9.80
C PHE A 139 12.75 4.61 -8.84
N ASN A 140 12.64 5.76 -8.18
CA ASN A 140 13.69 6.29 -7.30
C ASN A 140 13.38 6.05 -5.83
N ILE A 141 14.45 5.90 -5.05
CA ILE A 141 14.40 5.62 -3.62
C ILE A 141 14.97 6.79 -2.83
N TYR A 142 14.29 7.11 -1.72
CA TYR A 142 14.66 8.13 -0.76
C TYR A 142 14.78 7.48 0.62
N LEU A 143 15.75 7.92 1.41
CA LEU A 143 15.91 7.53 2.80
C LEU A 143 15.82 8.79 3.67
N ASN A 144 14.83 8.82 4.57
CA ASN A 144 14.55 9.94 5.47
C ASN A 144 14.44 11.29 4.72
N GLY A 145 13.73 11.25 3.58
CA GLY A 145 13.49 12.41 2.70
C GLY A 145 14.68 12.80 1.80
N ARG A 146 15.81 12.08 1.86
CA ARG A 146 16.99 12.37 1.04
C ARG A 146 17.12 11.36 -0.11
N PRO A 147 17.43 11.80 -1.34
CA PRO A 147 17.63 10.89 -2.46
C PRO A 147 18.84 9.99 -2.19
N THR A 148 18.69 8.68 -2.44
CA THR A 148 19.80 7.72 -2.26
C THR A 148 20.71 7.62 -3.49
N GLY A 149 20.25 8.13 -4.63
CA GLY A 149 20.91 7.96 -5.93
C GLY A 149 20.61 6.61 -6.60
N CYS A 150 19.88 5.72 -5.93
CA CYS A 150 19.45 4.45 -6.52
C CYS A 150 18.13 4.62 -7.28
N SER A 151 18.11 4.13 -8.51
CA SER A 151 16.94 4.15 -9.39
C SER A 151 16.80 2.81 -10.12
N VAL A 152 15.56 2.43 -10.41
CA VAL A 152 15.23 1.29 -11.27
C VAL A 152 14.53 1.79 -12.52
N HIS A 153 15.03 1.35 -13.67
CA HIS A 153 14.51 1.72 -14.98
C HIS A 153 13.82 0.54 -15.67
N GLY A 154 13.06 0.84 -16.73
CA GLY A 154 12.53 -0.19 -17.62
C GLY A 154 11.45 -1.07 -16.98
N ILE A 155 10.76 -0.54 -15.96
CA ILE A 155 9.59 -1.17 -15.36
C ILE A 155 8.46 -1.20 -16.40
N ARG A 156 7.79 -2.35 -16.54
CA ARG A 156 6.78 -2.56 -17.59
C ARG A 156 5.48 -3.08 -17.02
N GLY A 157 4.38 -2.73 -17.69
CA GLY A 157 3.03 -3.16 -17.35
C GLY A 157 2.38 -2.30 -16.27
N THR A 158 1.14 -2.62 -15.92
CA THR A 158 0.42 -1.96 -14.84
C THR A 158 0.97 -2.42 -13.49
N THR A 159 1.64 -1.52 -12.77
CA THR A 159 2.31 -1.81 -11.52
C THR A 159 1.57 -1.30 -10.29
N PHE A 160 1.81 -2.00 -9.20
CA PHE A 160 1.26 -1.76 -7.87
C PHE A 160 2.43 -1.71 -6.89
N PRO A 161 2.40 -0.83 -5.88
CA PRO A 161 3.23 -0.99 -4.70
C PRO A 161 3.10 -2.40 -4.11
N ILE A 162 4.23 -3.03 -3.84
CA ILE A 162 4.33 -4.36 -3.21
C ILE A 162 5.20 -4.27 -1.96
N PHE A 163 4.82 -5.01 -0.92
CA PHE A 163 5.50 -5.04 0.38
C PHE A 163 5.60 -6.47 0.86
N TYR A 164 6.79 -6.90 1.25
CA TYR A 164 7.09 -8.20 1.84
C TYR A 164 7.62 -8.03 3.26
N VAL A 165 7.19 -8.91 4.16
CA VAL A 165 7.66 -9.01 5.55
C VAL A 165 7.85 -10.48 5.92
N ASP A 166 8.88 -10.74 6.72
CA ASP A 166 9.13 -12.00 7.42
C ASP A 166 10.11 -11.74 8.58
N ASP A 167 10.43 -12.77 9.36
CA ASP A 167 11.40 -12.70 10.47
C ASP A 167 11.11 -11.57 11.47
N GLY A 168 9.83 -11.32 11.75
CA GLY A 168 9.39 -10.30 12.70
C GLY A 168 9.35 -8.88 12.15
N ALA A 169 9.59 -8.67 10.85
CA ALA A 169 9.52 -7.35 10.24
C ALA A 169 8.11 -6.74 10.35
N ILE A 170 8.06 -5.44 10.65
CA ILE A 170 6.82 -4.66 10.72
C ILE A 170 7.03 -3.36 9.96
N MET A 171 6.14 -3.06 9.01
CA MET A 171 6.19 -1.84 8.21
C MET A 171 4.87 -1.09 8.26
N ASP A 172 4.94 0.24 8.39
CA ASP A 172 3.81 1.16 8.26
C ASP A 172 3.89 1.90 6.92
N ILE A 173 2.87 1.75 6.07
CA ILE A 173 2.81 2.33 4.73
C ILE A 173 2.01 3.63 4.78
N GLN A 174 2.57 4.70 4.20
CA GLN A 174 1.87 5.96 3.97
C GLN A 174 1.59 6.14 2.49
N PHE A 175 0.29 6.28 2.18
CA PHE A 175 -0.18 6.65 0.84
C PHE A 175 -0.72 8.09 0.78
N VAL A 176 -0.81 8.81 1.90
CA VAL A 176 -1.43 10.14 1.93
C VAL A 176 -0.71 11.08 2.90
N ASN A 177 -0.60 10.70 4.16
CA ASN A 177 0.00 11.52 5.22
C ASN A 177 1.49 11.19 5.34
N PHE A 178 2.28 11.73 4.40
CA PHE A 178 3.71 11.50 4.35
C PHE A 178 4.45 12.20 5.49
N PHE A 179 5.54 11.58 5.94
CA PHE A 179 6.49 12.13 6.91
C PHE A 179 7.41 13.16 6.26
N HIS A 180 7.77 12.95 5.00
CA HIS A 180 8.55 13.89 4.19
C HIS A 180 7.70 14.44 3.03
N GLU A 181 8.00 15.67 2.63
CA GLU A 181 7.32 16.28 1.49
C GLU A 181 7.67 15.50 0.21
N PRO A 182 6.67 15.12 -0.61
CA PRO A 182 6.94 14.49 -1.89
C PRO A 182 7.84 15.37 -2.78
N PRO A 183 8.75 14.78 -3.56
CA PRO A 183 9.54 15.53 -4.54
C PRO A 183 8.66 16.28 -5.54
N GLU A 184 9.19 17.34 -6.14
CA GLU A 184 8.43 18.25 -7.00
C GLU A 184 7.67 17.51 -8.13
N GLY A 185 6.36 17.76 -8.19
CA GLY A 185 5.46 17.17 -9.18
C GLY A 185 5.05 15.72 -8.91
N TYR A 186 5.55 15.09 -7.85
CA TYR A 186 5.06 13.79 -7.39
C TYR A 186 3.97 13.97 -6.34
N GLU A 187 2.93 13.15 -6.45
CA GLU A 187 1.78 13.19 -5.55
C GLU A 187 1.42 11.79 -5.07
N ARG A 188 0.55 11.71 -4.07
CA ARG A 188 0.02 10.43 -3.59
C ARG A 188 -0.61 9.61 -4.71
N ILE A 189 -0.60 8.29 -4.56
CA ILE A 189 -1.33 7.38 -5.45
C ILE A 189 -2.84 7.64 -5.33
N MET A 190 -3.50 7.78 -6.47
CA MET A 190 -4.93 8.04 -6.59
C MET A 190 -5.68 6.76 -6.97
N ILE A 191 -6.85 6.53 -6.36
CA ILE A 191 -7.76 5.49 -6.84
C ILE A 191 -8.51 6.03 -8.06
N GLU A 192 -8.44 5.29 -9.16
CA GLU A 192 -9.24 5.55 -10.34
C GLU A 192 -10.73 5.37 -9.98
N GLN A 193 -11.48 6.47 -9.95
CA GLN A 193 -12.93 6.41 -9.83
C GLN A 193 -13.51 6.22 -11.22
N SER A 194 -14.02 5.03 -11.50
CA SER A 194 -14.83 4.83 -12.71
C SER A 194 -16.10 5.67 -12.57
N LEU A 195 -16.20 6.73 -13.38
CA LEU A 195 -17.42 7.53 -13.51
C LEU A 195 -18.43 6.70 -14.31
N LEU A 196 -19.16 5.82 -13.61
CA LEU A 196 -20.35 5.17 -14.16
C LEU A 196 -21.55 6.13 -14.10
#